data_AF-A0A7C9CVQ9-F1
#
_entry.id   AF-A0A7C9CVQ9-F1
#
_cell.length_a   1.000
_cell.length_b   1.000
_cell.length_c   1.000
_cell.angle_alpha   90.00
_cell.angle_beta   90.00
_cell.angle_gamma   90.00
#
_symmetry.space_group_name_H-M   'P 1'
#
loop_
_entity.id
_entity.type
_entity.pdbx_description
1 polymer ?
#
loop_
_entity_poly.entity_id
_entity_poly.type
_entity_poly.pdbx_seq_one_letter_code
_entity_poly.pdbx_strand_id
1 'polypeptide(L)'
;MGDAILAFETEKKGLKRKREKQKFKGLTPNERDAWLKSLNEELESLKRYFNEVMSSDVGLQSHFGSVNTSLNALIALLLEEKSAPYSKLVSQIYEKLKERESEVTLASVKSSVLYVGQRVAYGMSTPDIDVLEDDTGSSLWCWEVGASSP
;
A
#
# COMPACT_ATOMS: atom_id res chain seq x y z
N MET A 1 -18.09 -38.37 -43.70
CA MET A 1 -16.82 -37.88 -43.14
C MET A 1 -16.98 -36.42 -42.82
N GLY A 2 -16.83 -36.06 -41.55
CA GLY A 2 -16.83 -34.67 -41.09
C GLY A 2 -17.70 -34.48 -39.86
N ASP A 3 -17.32 -35.15 -38.76
CA ASP A 3 -18.00 -35.11 -37.46
C ASP A 3 -17.97 -33.71 -36.82
N ALA A 4 -19.04 -33.45 -36.06
CA ALA A 4 -19.29 -32.24 -35.30
C ALA A 4 -18.17 -31.94 -34.30
N ILE A 5 -17.67 -30.70 -34.31
CA ILE A 5 -16.78 -30.18 -33.27
C ILE A 5 -17.62 -29.92 -32.01
N LEU A 6 -17.50 -30.83 -31.04
CA LEU A 6 -17.97 -30.68 -29.68
C LEU A 6 -17.25 -29.50 -29.01
N ALA A 7 -18.03 -28.51 -28.58
CA ALA A 7 -17.59 -27.45 -27.71
C ALA A 7 -17.07 -28.03 -26.38
N PHE A 8 -15.80 -27.80 -26.07
CA PHE A 8 -15.26 -27.98 -24.73
C PHE A 8 -15.66 -26.77 -23.88
N GLU A 9 -16.89 -26.77 -23.36
CA GLU A 9 -17.22 -25.97 -22.17
C GLU A 9 -16.46 -26.58 -20.99
N THR A 10 -15.35 -25.95 -20.63
CA THR A 10 -14.68 -26.24 -19.37
C THR A 10 -15.53 -25.63 -18.25
N GLU A 11 -16.39 -26.46 -17.65
CA GLU A 11 -17.03 -26.16 -16.38
C GLU A 11 -15.95 -25.85 -15.34
N LYS A 12 -15.61 -24.57 -15.17
CA LYS A 12 -14.89 -24.09 -13.99
C LYS A 12 -15.85 -24.21 -12.82
N LYS A 13 -15.90 -25.40 -12.20
CA LYS A 13 -16.50 -25.61 -10.89
C LYS A 13 -15.84 -24.64 -9.92
N GLY A 14 -16.51 -23.53 -9.66
CA GLY A 14 -16.10 -22.54 -8.68
C GLY A 14 -16.02 -23.23 -7.33
N LEU A 15 -14.79 -23.52 -6.89
CA LEU A 15 -14.50 -24.08 -5.59
C LEU A 15 -14.98 -23.05 -4.56
N LYS A 16 -16.21 -23.19 -4.08
CA LYS A 16 -16.75 -22.35 -3.01
C LYS A 16 -15.83 -22.54 -1.83
N ARG A 17 -14.93 -21.56 -1.59
CA ARG A 17 -14.12 -21.51 -0.37
C ARG A 17 -15.09 -21.67 0.79
N LYS A 18 -14.96 -22.78 1.53
CA LYS A 18 -15.63 -22.98 2.80
C LYS A 18 -15.02 -21.94 3.76
N ARG A 19 -15.56 -20.73 3.78
CA ARG A 19 -15.29 -19.78 4.87
C ARG A 19 -15.65 -20.51 6.15
N GLU A 20 -14.77 -20.50 7.16
CA GLU A 20 -15.05 -20.99 8.51
C GLU A 20 -16.17 -20.16 9.15
N LYS A 21 -17.41 -20.30 8.65
CA LYS A 21 -18.61 -19.73 9.26
C LYS A 21 -18.98 -20.47 10.55
N GLN A 22 -18.21 -21.50 10.93
CA GLN A 22 -18.57 -22.48 11.93
C GLN A 22 -18.18 -22.06 13.35
N LYS A 23 -17.13 -21.24 13.55
CA LYS A 23 -16.71 -20.80 14.90
C LYS A 23 -17.69 -19.84 15.58
N PHE A 24 -18.49 -19.09 14.81
CA PHE A 24 -19.41 -18.10 15.38
C PHE A 24 -20.76 -18.72 15.84
N LYS A 25 -21.13 -19.87 15.27
CA LYS A 25 -22.44 -20.48 15.48
C LYS A 25 -22.40 -21.41 16.70
N GLY A 26 -22.67 -20.85 17.88
CA GLY A 26 -22.73 -21.61 19.14
C GLY A 26 -22.10 -20.93 20.36
N LEU A 27 -21.45 -19.78 20.16
CA LEU A 27 -20.85 -19.01 21.26
C LEU A 27 -21.92 -18.22 22.02
N THR A 28 -21.81 -18.24 23.35
CA THR A 28 -22.53 -17.32 24.23
C THR A 28 -22.14 -15.86 23.92
N PRO A 29 -22.97 -14.87 24.28
CA PRO A 29 -22.61 -13.45 24.10
C PRO A 29 -21.23 -13.10 24.67
N ASN A 30 -20.92 -13.58 25.88
CA ASN A 30 -19.65 -13.32 26.54
C ASN A 30 -18.46 -13.93 25.78
N GLU A 31 -18.60 -15.15 25.27
CA GLU A 31 -17.53 -15.79 24.48
C GLU A 31 -17.31 -15.09 23.14
N ARG A 32 -18.39 -14.59 22.50
CA ARG A 32 -18.26 -13.76 21.30
C ARG A 32 -17.51 -12.47 21.57
N ASP A 33 -17.82 -11.80 22.67
CA ASP A 33 -17.19 -10.53 23.04
C ASP A 33 -15.71 -10.73 23.39
N ALA A 34 -15.38 -11.80 24.13
CA ALA A 34 -14.00 -12.17 24.41
C ALA A 34 -13.22 -12.49 23.12
N TRP A 35 -13.84 -13.18 22.17
CA TRP A 35 -13.23 -13.48 20.88
C TRP A 35 -13.02 -12.23 20.01
N LEU A 36 -14.02 -11.35 19.94
CA LEU A 36 -13.89 -10.06 19.24
C LEU A 36 -12.78 -9.20 19.83
N LYS A 37 -12.66 -9.19 21.17
CA LYS A 37 -11.58 -8.48 21.85
C LYS A 37 -10.20 -9.04 21.46
N SER A 38 -10.04 -10.36 21.47
CA SER A 38 -8.79 -11.02 21.05
C SER A 38 -8.42 -10.68 19.59
N LEU A 39 -9.39 -10.72 18.67
CA LEU A 39 -9.15 -10.34 17.28
C LEU A 39 -8.75 -8.87 17.14
N ASN A 40 -9.38 -7.98 17.91
CA ASN A 40 -9.03 -6.57 17.90
C ASN A 40 -7.60 -6.35 18.44
N GLU A 41 -7.20 -7.08 19.48
CA GLU A 41 -5.83 -7.05 19.99
C GLU A 41 -4.80 -7.51 18.96
N GLU A 42 -5.10 -8.57 18.18
CA GLU A 42 -4.26 -9.03 17.07
C GLU A 42 -4.14 -7.97 15.97
N LEU A 43 -5.25 -7.31 15.59
CA LEU A 43 -5.24 -6.23 14.60
C LEU A 43 -4.40 -5.03 15.07
N GLU A 44 -4.53 -4.63 16.34
CA GLU A 44 -3.70 -3.55 16.90
C GLU A 44 -2.23 -3.94 16.95
N SER A 45 -1.92 -5.22 17.20
CA SER A 45 -0.55 -5.72 17.12
C SER A 45 0.02 -5.64 15.70
N LEU A 46 -0.77 -6.01 14.69
CA LEU A 46 -0.38 -5.91 13.29
C LEU A 46 -0.11 -4.45 12.87
N LYS A 47 -0.98 -3.51 13.27
CA LYS A 47 -0.78 -2.08 13.02
C LYS A 47 0.52 -1.57 13.64
N ARG A 48 0.82 -1.97 14.88
CA ARG A 48 2.08 -1.60 15.55
C ARG A 48 3.29 -2.12 14.78
N TYR A 49 3.28 -3.38 14.40
CA TYR A 49 4.37 -3.98 13.62
C TYR A 49 4.57 -3.27 12.28
N PHE A 50 3.47 -3.01 11.55
CA PHE A 50 3.53 -2.23 10.32
C PHE A 50 4.18 -0.86 10.53
N ASN A 51 3.73 -0.10 11.54
CA ASN A 51 4.30 1.21 11.84
C ASN A 51 5.78 1.13 12.22
N GLU A 52 6.20 0.09 12.95
CA GLU A 52 7.59 -0.14 13.30
C GLU A 52 8.46 -0.35 12.05
N VAL A 53 8.02 -1.24 11.14
CA VAL A 53 8.69 -1.48 9.86
C VAL A 53 8.78 -0.20 9.03
N MET A 54 7.69 0.54 8.90
CA MET A 54 7.62 1.77 8.10
C MET A 54 8.37 2.96 8.74
N SER A 55 8.60 2.93 10.06
CA SER A 55 9.41 3.93 10.75
C SER A 55 10.91 3.66 10.62
N SER A 56 11.30 2.42 10.32
CA SER A 56 12.69 2.08 10.05
C SER A 56 13.05 2.53 8.63
N ASP A 57 14.04 3.40 8.51
CA ASP A 57 14.61 3.72 7.20
C ASP A 57 15.47 2.52 6.78
N VAL A 58 15.01 1.77 5.78
CA VAL A 58 15.63 0.51 5.31
C VAL A 58 16.95 0.75 4.56
N GLY A 59 17.60 1.90 4.78
CA GLY A 59 18.88 2.26 4.20
C GLY A 59 18.80 2.73 2.75
N LEU A 60 17.65 2.66 2.08
CA LEU A 60 17.49 3.14 0.71
C LEU A 60 17.74 4.66 0.61
N GLN A 61 17.30 5.44 1.62
CA GLN A 61 17.62 6.86 1.68
C GLN A 61 19.09 7.15 1.95
N SER A 62 19.84 6.22 2.58
CA SER A 62 21.28 6.42 2.82
C SER A 62 22.08 6.49 1.52
N HIS A 63 21.57 5.89 0.44
CA HIS A 63 22.17 5.95 -0.90
C HIS A 63 21.78 7.21 -1.69
N PHE A 64 20.81 8.01 -1.21
CA PHE A 64 20.29 9.19 -1.91
C PHE A 64 21.39 10.20 -2.32
N GLY A 65 22.39 10.42 -1.45
CA GLY A 65 23.50 11.33 -1.74
C GLY A 65 24.50 10.80 -2.78
N SER A 66 24.56 9.48 -2.99
CA SER A 66 25.56 8.81 -3.84
C SER A 66 25.03 8.47 -5.23
N VAL A 67 23.71 8.35 -5.40
CA VAL A 67 23.09 7.94 -6.67
C VAL A 67 22.94 9.15 -7.61
N ASN A 68 23.68 9.16 -8.71
CA ASN A 68 23.49 10.11 -9.82
C ASN A 68 22.56 9.49 -10.87
N THR A 69 21.27 9.84 -10.80
CA THR A 69 20.24 9.32 -11.71
C THR A 69 19.21 10.41 -12.04
N SER A 70 18.21 10.07 -12.85
CA SER A 70 17.10 10.98 -13.19
C SER A 70 16.28 11.38 -11.96
N LEU A 71 15.61 12.54 -12.04
CA LEU A 71 14.68 13.02 -11.00
C LEU A 71 13.66 11.95 -10.61
N ASN A 72 13.09 11.23 -11.58
CA ASN A 72 12.08 10.21 -11.34
C ASN A 72 12.64 9.02 -10.54
N ALA A 73 13.88 8.60 -10.82
CA ALA A 73 14.52 7.53 -10.06
C ALA A 73 14.92 7.98 -8.64
N LEU A 74 15.34 9.24 -8.45
CA LEU A 74 15.54 9.79 -7.11
C LEU A 74 14.23 9.85 -6.31
N ILE A 75 13.13 10.26 -6.97
CA ILE A 75 11.80 10.28 -6.36
C ILE A 75 11.33 8.87 -6.02
N ALA A 76 11.55 7.88 -6.89
CA ALA A 76 11.26 6.47 -6.61
C ALA A 76 11.92 6.01 -5.31
N LEU A 77 13.22 6.29 -5.13
CA LEU A 77 13.98 5.94 -3.92
C LEU A 77 13.45 6.62 -2.64
N LEU A 78 12.95 7.85 -2.75
CA LEU A 78 12.41 8.59 -1.61
C LEU A 78 10.94 8.27 -1.30
N LEU A 79 10.22 7.74 -2.29
CA LEU A 79 8.80 7.41 -2.24
C LEU A 79 8.54 6.02 -1.67
N GLU A 80 9.39 5.05 -2.03
CA GLU A 80 9.25 3.66 -1.62
C GLU A 80 9.11 3.53 -0.09
N GLU A 81 8.14 2.72 0.33
CA GLU A 81 7.87 2.41 1.73
C GLU A 81 7.60 3.67 2.59
N LYS A 82 6.92 4.68 2.04
CA LYS A 82 6.38 5.82 2.80
C LYS A 82 4.89 5.70 3.04
N SER A 83 4.44 5.93 4.27
CA SER A 83 3.01 5.91 4.62
C SER A 83 2.32 7.27 4.57
N ALA A 84 3.08 8.35 4.36
CA ALA A 84 2.57 9.72 4.48
C ALA A 84 1.49 10.08 3.43
N PRO A 85 0.56 11.00 3.78
CA PRO A 85 -0.32 11.67 2.81
C PRO A 85 0.46 12.37 1.69
N TYR A 86 -0.13 12.46 0.50
CA TYR A 86 0.52 13.02 -0.69
C TYR A 86 1.08 14.42 -0.45
N SER A 87 0.27 15.34 0.10
CA SER A 87 0.70 16.71 0.43
C SER A 87 1.95 16.76 1.31
N LYS A 88 2.00 15.90 2.33
CA LYS A 88 3.12 15.77 3.27
C LYS A 88 4.33 15.12 2.60
N LEU A 89 4.13 14.04 1.85
CA LEU A 89 5.18 13.31 1.15
C LEU A 89 5.90 14.21 0.14
N VAL A 90 5.14 14.89 -0.72
CA VAL A 90 5.68 15.80 -1.73
C VAL A 90 6.54 16.88 -1.09
N SER A 91 6.07 17.45 0.03
CA SER A 91 6.82 18.47 0.75
C SER A 91 8.14 17.90 1.29
N GLN A 92 8.11 16.71 1.90
CA GLN A 92 9.33 16.05 2.39
C GLN A 92 10.33 15.71 1.27
N ILE A 93 9.84 15.24 0.13
CA ILE A 93 10.66 14.92 -1.04
C ILE A 93 11.27 16.19 -1.64
N TYR A 94 10.48 17.25 -1.78
CA TYR A 94 10.96 18.53 -2.30
C TYR A 94 12.08 19.11 -1.43
N GLU A 95 11.92 19.09 -0.11
CA GLU A 95 12.93 19.57 0.83
C GLU A 95 14.25 18.78 0.71
N LYS A 96 14.19 17.46 0.49
CA LYS A 96 15.39 16.64 0.26
C LYS A 96 16.03 16.90 -1.10
N LEU A 97 15.24 17.10 -2.15
CA LEU A 97 15.75 17.29 -3.51
C LEU A 97 16.36 18.67 -3.73
N LYS A 98 15.78 19.74 -3.15
CA LYS A 98 16.31 21.11 -3.33
C LYS A 98 17.71 21.30 -2.75
N GLU A 99 18.11 20.47 -1.79
CA GLU A 99 19.48 20.46 -1.22
C GLU A 99 20.50 19.89 -2.21
N ARG A 100 20.05 19.08 -3.17
CA ARG A 100 20.89 18.36 -4.15
C ARG A 100 20.80 18.96 -5.56
N GLU A 101 19.60 19.33 -5.98
CA GLU A 101 19.25 19.73 -7.34
C GLU A 101 18.83 21.20 -7.36
N SER A 102 19.59 22.04 -8.05
CA SER A 102 19.35 23.49 -8.08
C SER A 102 18.10 23.92 -8.86
N GLU A 103 17.57 23.06 -9.74
CA GLU A 103 16.46 23.39 -10.65
C GLU A 103 15.15 22.64 -10.33
N VAL A 104 15.06 21.97 -9.18
CA VAL A 104 13.84 21.25 -8.79
C VAL A 104 12.77 22.23 -8.29
N THR A 105 11.56 22.08 -8.81
CA THR A 105 10.39 22.85 -8.39
C THR A 105 9.39 21.96 -7.65
N LEU A 106 8.57 22.55 -6.79
CA LEU A 106 7.49 21.80 -6.12
C LEU A 106 6.51 21.19 -7.13
N ALA A 107 6.26 21.87 -8.25
CA ALA A 107 5.39 21.39 -9.31
C ALA A 107 5.95 20.13 -10.00
N SER A 108 7.25 20.12 -10.32
CA SER A 108 7.88 18.94 -10.92
C SER A 108 7.87 17.74 -9.97
N VAL A 109 8.10 17.95 -8.67
CA VAL A 109 7.98 16.88 -7.66
C VAL A 109 6.56 16.34 -7.59
N LYS A 110 5.54 17.21 -7.53
CA LYS A 110 4.13 16.80 -7.50
C LYS A 110 3.78 15.89 -8.67
N SER A 111 4.12 16.31 -9.88
CA SER A 111 3.85 15.54 -11.10
C SER A 111 4.63 14.23 -11.12
N SER A 112 5.90 14.24 -10.75
CA SER A 112 6.74 13.04 -10.74
C SER A 112 6.30 12.02 -9.68
N VAL A 113 5.88 12.43 -8.49
CA VAL A 113 5.35 11.51 -7.46
C VAL A 113 4.13 10.75 -7.98
N LEU A 114 3.19 11.44 -8.66
CA LEU A 114 2.02 10.80 -9.25
C LEU A 114 2.34 9.98 -10.51
N TYR A 115 3.44 10.29 -11.19
CA TYR A 115 3.89 9.56 -12.37
C TYR A 115 4.62 8.26 -12.01
N VAL A 116 5.47 8.30 -10.99
CA VAL A 116 6.35 7.20 -10.59
C VAL A 116 5.68 6.28 -9.57
N GLY A 117 4.85 6.84 -8.68
CA GLY A 117 4.31 6.12 -7.54
C GLY A 117 2.81 5.92 -7.58
N GLN A 118 2.37 4.94 -6.81
CA GLN A 118 0.97 4.68 -6.48
C GLN A 118 0.80 4.61 -4.96
N ARG A 119 -0.37 5.03 -4.47
CA ARG A 119 -0.73 4.93 -3.05
C ARG A 119 -1.67 3.75 -2.85
N VAL A 120 -1.27 2.81 -1.99
CA VAL A 120 -1.91 1.50 -1.80
C VAL A 120 -2.32 1.34 -0.33
N ALA A 121 -3.56 0.88 -0.10
CA ALA A 121 -4.05 0.51 1.23
C ALA A 121 -3.96 -1.01 1.40
N TYR A 122 -3.27 -1.46 2.44
CA TYR A 122 -3.23 -2.87 2.83
C TYR A 122 -4.29 -3.25 3.87
N GLY A 123 -4.91 -2.24 4.49
CA GLY A 123 -5.96 -2.39 5.48
C GLY A 123 -7.37 -2.23 4.90
N MET A 124 -8.29 -1.76 5.73
CA MET A 124 -9.66 -1.48 5.29
C MET A 124 -9.74 -0.09 4.68
N SER A 125 -9.99 0.00 3.37
CA SER A 125 -10.40 1.25 2.73
C SER A 125 -11.92 1.40 2.78
N THR A 126 -12.40 2.56 3.23
CA THR A 126 -13.81 2.92 3.13
C THR A 126 -14.10 3.51 1.75
N PRO A 127 -15.33 3.36 1.22
CA PRO A 127 -15.75 4.09 0.03
C PRO A 127 -15.67 5.61 0.30
N ASP A 128 -15.43 6.39 -0.76
CA ASP A 128 -15.43 7.86 -0.76
C ASP A 128 -14.29 8.57 -0.01
N ILE A 129 -13.21 7.86 0.31
CA ILE A 129 -12.01 8.49 0.89
C ILE A 129 -11.10 9.05 -0.19
N ASP A 130 -10.43 10.16 0.15
CA ASP A 130 -9.33 10.66 -0.65
C ASP A 130 -8.15 9.71 -0.53
N VAL A 131 -7.97 8.86 -1.55
CA VAL A 131 -6.89 7.88 -1.60
C VAL A 131 -5.52 8.53 -1.42
N LEU A 132 -5.33 9.77 -1.90
CA LEU A 132 -4.03 10.46 -1.85
C LEU A 132 -3.74 11.10 -0.50
N GLU A 133 -4.77 11.47 0.25
CA GLU A 133 -4.61 12.24 1.49
C GLU A 133 -5.08 11.52 2.76
N ASP A 134 -5.83 10.40 2.68
CA ASP A 134 -6.28 9.65 3.86
C ASP A 134 -5.09 9.18 4.70
N ASP A 135 -5.13 9.41 6.01
CA ASP A 135 -4.08 9.01 6.97
C ASP A 135 -4.67 8.12 8.07
N THR A 136 -5.83 7.51 7.81
CA THR A 136 -6.51 6.66 8.79
C THR A 136 -5.69 5.40 9.06
N GLY A 137 -5.37 5.14 10.32
CA GLY A 137 -4.52 4.00 10.72
C GLY A 137 -5.10 2.61 10.43
N SER A 138 -6.39 2.49 10.10
CA SER A 138 -6.99 1.22 9.66
C SER A 138 -6.68 0.86 8.21
N SER A 139 -6.28 1.83 7.39
CA SER A 139 -6.07 1.67 5.95
C SER A 139 -4.67 1.17 5.62
N LEU A 140 -3.70 1.34 6.53
CA LEU A 140 -2.30 0.93 6.36
C LEU A 140 -1.74 1.39 5.01
N TRP A 141 -1.78 2.71 4.78
CA TRP A 141 -1.36 3.31 3.51
C TRP A 141 0.15 3.20 3.31
N CYS A 142 0.54 2.88 2.08
CA CYS A 142 1.91 2.91 1.59
C CYS A 142 1.97 3.54 0.21
N TRP A 143 3.11 4.16 -0.08
CA TRP A 143 3.54 4.51 -1.42
C TRP A 143 4.45 3.41 -1.97
N GLU A 144 4.15 2.98 -3.20
CA GLU A 144 4.92 2.00 -3.95
C GLU A 144 5.32 2.58 -5.31
N VAL A 145 6.48 2.19 -5.83
CA VAL A 145 6.87 2.48 -7.21
C VAL A 145 6.00 1.66 -8.19
N GLY A 146 5.38 2.34 -9.14
CA GLY A 146 4.55 1.71 -10.17
C GLY A 146 5.35 0.88 -11.18
N ALA A 147 4.70 -0.12 -11.77
CA ALA A 147 5.30 -1.08 -12.71
C ALA A 147 5.86 -0.47 -14.03
N SER A 148 5.73 0.85 -14.23
CA SER A 148 6.25 1.60 -15.38
C SER A 148 7.57 2.33 -15.10
N SER A 149 8.21 2.10 -13.95
CA SER A 149 9.54 2.64 -13.67
C SER A 149 10.59 1.85 -14.50
N PRO A 150 11.43 2.51 -15.32
CA PRO A 150 12.41 1.86 -16.19
C PRO A 150 13.56 1.19 -15.45
#